data_AF-A0A255H9R2-F1
#
_entry.id   AF-A0A255H9R2-F1
#
_cell.length_a   1.000
_cell.length_b   1.000
_cell.length_c   1.000
_cell.angle_alpha   90.00
_cell.angle_beta   90.00
_cell.angle_gamma   90.00
#
_symmetry.space_group_name_H-M   'P 1'
#
loop_
_entity.id
_entity.type
_entity.pdbx_description
1 polymer ?
#
loop_
_entity_poly.entity_id
_entity_poly.type
_entity_poly.pdbx_seq_one_letter_code
_entity_poly.pdbx_strand_id
1 'polypeptide(L)'
;MAAVARLTGEFVLRSGQVVSEYFDKYRFESDPVLLRRVAAAMAPLIPDGTELLGGLELGGVPIATVLSQVTGLPVLFVRKQAKTYGTCRLAEGAEVAGRRITLVEDVITTGGAVAEATAALRAAGATVEVVVCAIDRSESGANRLGEIGVQTRAALTRAELDAAR
;
A
#
# COMPACT_ATOMS: atom_id res chain seq x y z
N MET A 1 9.75 -4.70 -12.94
CA MET A 1 9.15 -3.63 -12.13
C MET A 1 10.12 -2.46 -12.02
N ALA A 2 11.31 -2.65 -11.41
CA ALA A 2 12.31 -1.60 -11.24
C ALA A 2 12.68 -0.84 -12.54
N ALA A 3 13.03 -1.55 -13.61
CA ALA A 3 13.46 -0.92 -14.87
C ALA A 3 12.38 -0.15 -15.65
N VAL A 4 11.08 -0.46 -15.46
CA VAL A 4 9.99 0.19 -16.22
C VAL A 4 9.46 1.43 -15.51
N ALA A 5 9.47 1.41 -14.18
CA ALA A 5 9.02 2.52 -13.35
C ALA A 5 10.15 3.51 -13.03
N ARG A 6 11.42 3.18 -13.34
CA ARG A 6 12.56 4.09 -13.20
C ARG A 6 12.73 4.93 -14.45
N LEU A 7 12.45 6.22 -14.32
CA LEU A 7 12.73 7.25 -15.32
C LEU A 7 14.14 7.78 -15.13
N THR A 8 14.83 8.07 -16.24
CA THR A 8 16.11 8.79 -16.26
C THR A 8 15.91 10.15 -16.91
N GLY A 9 16.36 11.21 -16.27
CA GLY A 9 16.12 12.60 -16.67
C GLY A 9 16.22 13.54 -15.48
N GLU A 10 16.09 14.85 -15.69
CA GLU A 10 16.15 15.82 -14.59
C GLU A 10 14.76 16.03 -13.97
N PHE A 11 14.57 15.63 -12.71
CA PHE A 11 13.31 15.74 -12.00
C PHE A 11 13.47 16.56 -10.73
N VAL A 12 12.56 17.50 -10.49
CA VAL A 12 12.49 18.27 -9.23
C VAL A 12 11.50 17.59 -8.29
N LEU A 13 11.98 17.12 -7.14
CA LEU A 13 11.15 16.55 -6.10
C LEU A 13 10.38 17.64 -5.33
N ARG A 14 9.36 17.24 -4.57
CA ARG A 14 8.61 18.15 -3.69
C ARG A 14 9.50 18.87 -2.65
N SER A 15 10.66 18.30 -2.33
CA SER A 15 11.69 18.91 -1.47
C SER A 15 12.50 20.02 -2.16
N GLY A 16 12.31 20.24 -3.47
CA GLY A 16 13.15 21.11 -4.29
C GLY A 16 14.46 20.46 -4.76
N GLN A 17 14.74 19.23 -4.33
CA GLN A 17 15.92 18.48 -4.81
C GLN A 17 15.77 18.08 -6.26
N VAL A 18 16.84 18.27 -7.03
CA VAL A 18 16.97 17.76 -8.39
C VAL A 18 17.53 16.34 -8.33
N VAL A 19 16.85 15.39 -8.96
CA VAL A 19 17.29 14.00 -9.10
C VAL A 19 17.37 13.63 -10.57
N SER A 20 18.39 12.85 -10.94
CA SER A 20 18.58 12.32 -12.30
C SER A 20 17.71 11.09 -12.59
N GLU A 21 17.02 10.57 -11.56
CA GLU A 21 16.18 9.39 -11.65
C GLU A 21 14.92 9.54 -10.81
N TYR A 22 13.78 9.14 -11.38
CA TYR A 22 12.49 9.21 -10.72
C TYR A 22 11.74 7.89 -10.84
N PHE A 23 11.26 7.37 -9.71
CA PHE A 23 10.41 6.19 -9.72
C PHE A 23 8.94 6.60 -9.84
N ASP A 24 8.37 6.41 -11.03
CA ASP A 24 6.97 6.71 -11.32
C ASP A 24 6.09 5.48 -11.06
N LYS A 25 5.43 5.50 -9.90
CA LYS A 25 4.50 4.45 -9.49
C LYS A 25 3.31 4.27 -10.44
N TYR A 26 2.85 5.34 -11.08
CA TYR A 26 1.70 5.28 -11.98
C TYR A 26 2.00 4.47 -13.24
N ARG A 27 3.27 4.30 -13.63
CA ARG A 27 3.64 3.48 -14.78
C ARG A 27 3.43 1.99 -14.58
N PHE A 28 3.56 1.47 -13.36
CA PHE A 28 3.21 0.08 -13.12
C PHE A 28 1.74 -0.09 -12.75
N GLU A 29 1.10 0.92 -12.14
CA GLU A 29 -0.33 0.87 -11.79
C GLU A 29 -1.25 0.97 -13.01
N SER A 30 -0.84 1.69 -14.07
CA SER A 30 -1.63 1.86 -15.29
C SER A 30 -1.37 0.81 -16.38
N ASP A 31 -0.29 0.02 -16.24
CA ASP A 31 0.00 -1.10 -17.14
C ASP A 31 -0.58 -2.39 -16.54
N PRO A 32 -1.59 -3.02 -17.17
CA PRO A 32 -2.27 -4.19 -16.62
C PRO A 32 -1.35 -5.41 -16.46
N VAL A 33 -0.34 -5.57 -17.31
CA VAL A 33 0.62 -6.67 -17.23
C VAL A 33 1.56 -6.46 -16.06
N LEU A 34 2.07 -5.23 -15.89
CA LEU A 34 2.93 -4.89 -14.76
C LEU A 34 2.17 -4.92 -13.44
N LEU A 35 0.98 -4.32 -13.36
CA LEU A 35 0.14 -4.34 -12.17
C LEU A 35 -0.13 -5.77 -11.70
N ARG A 36 -0.46 -6.68 -12.62
CA ARG A 36 -0.64 -8.10 -12.29
C ARG A 36 0.63 -8.75 -11.76
N ARG A 37 1.80 -8.42 -12.31
CA ARG A 37 3.09 -8.92 -11.80
C ARG A 37 3.41 -8.38 -10.41
N VAL A 38 3.11 -7.11 -10.14
CA VAL A 38 3.27 -6.51 -8.81
C VAL A 38 2.37 -7.21 -7.80
N ALA A 39 1.09 -7.37 -8.12
CA ALA A 39 0.14 -8.08 -7.26
C ALA A 39 0.57 -9.53 -7.01
N ALA A 40 1.03 -10.25 -8.03
CA ALA A 40 1.56 -11.60 -7.87
C ALA A 40 2.80 -11.67 -6.96
N ALA A 41 3.70 -10.67 -7.03
CA ALA A 41 4.85 -10.58 -6.15
C ALA A 41 4.48 -10.19 -4.70
N MET A 42 3.38 -9.46 -4.52
CA MET A 42 2.88 -9.08 -3.19
C MET A 42 2.06 -10.20 -2.52
N ALA A 43 1.47 -11.12 -3.28
CA ALA A 43 0.61 -12.18 -2.72
C ALA A 43 1.29 -13.03 -1.64
N PRO A 44 2.54 -13.49 -1.79
CA PRO A 44 3.25 -14.23 -0.73
C PRO A 44 3.56 -13.42 0.53
N LEU A 45 3.43 -12.09 0.49
CA LEU A 45 3.68 -11.22 1.64
C LEU A 45 2.47 -11.13 2.58
N ILE A 46 1.30 -11.54 2.12
CA ILE A 46 0.08 -11.55 2.93
C ILE A 46 0.23 -12.62 4.03
N PRO A 47 -0.01 -12.27 5.30
CA PRO A 47 0.07 -13.24 6.38
C PRO A 47 -1.07 -14.28 6.31
N ASP A 48 -0.78 -15.48 6.81
CA ASP A 48 -1.81 -16.50 6.95
C ASP A 48 -2.95 -16.01 7.86
N GLY A 49 -4.17 -16.43 7.54
CA GLY A 49 -5.37 -16.05 8.27
C GLY A 49 -5.91 -14.66 7.92
N THR A 50 -5.32 -13.93 6.97
CA THR A 50 -5.95 -12.73 6.42
C THR A 50 -7.30 -13.07 5.79
N GLU A 51 -8.31 -12.29 6.16
CA GLU A 51 -9.69 -12.50 5.71
C GLU A 51 -10.15 -11.44 4.71
N LEU A 52 -9.58 -10.24 4.80
CA LEU A 52 -9.90 -9.09 3.96
C LEU A 52 -8.64 -8.32 3.60
N LEU A 53 -8.59 -7.83 2.37
CA LEU A 53 -7.62 -6.84 1.92
C LEU A 53 -8.21 -5.43 2.08
N GLY A 54 -7.42 -4.47 2.57
CA GLY A 54 -7.83 -3.07 2.69
C GLY A 54 -6.99 -2.17 1.79
N GLY A 55 -7.49 -1.79 0.62
CA GLY A 55 -6.78 -0.89 -0.30
C GLY A 55 -6.93 0.57 0.10
N LEU A 56 -5.81 1.25 0.34
CA LEU A 56 -5.81 2.67 0.72
C LEU A 56 -6.01 3.57 -0.51
N GLU A 57 -6.91 4.54 -0.39
CA GLU A 57 -7.14 5.55 -1.43
C GLU A 57 -5.92 6.49 -1.56
N LEU A 58 -5.41 6.79 -2.76
CA LEU A 58 -5.82 6.28 -4.07
C LEU A 58 -4.96 5.10 -4.53
N GLY A 59 -3.66 5.12 -4.23
CA GLY A 59 -2.66 4.25 -4.86
C GLY A 59 -2.73 2.77 -4.48
N GLY A 60 -3.14 2.47 -3.25
CA GLY A 60 -3.38 1.09 -2.82
C GLY A 60 -4.56 0.42 -3.52
N VAL A 61 -5.55 1.19 -4.03
CA VAL A 61 -6.80 0.64 -4.60
C VAL A 61 -6.58 -0.20 -5.86
N PRO A 62 -5.86 0.25 -6.91
CA PRO A 62 -5.58 -0.57 -8.08
C PRO A 62 -4.88 -1.90 -7.73
N ILE A 63 -3.86 -1.83 -6.87
CA ILE A 63 -3.08 -2.99 -6.45
C ILE A 63 -3.96 -3.96 -5.65
N ALA A 64 -4.70 -3.46 -4.66
CA ALA A 64 -5.59 -4.28 -3.84
C ALA A 64 -6.66 -4.99 -4.67
N THR A 65 -7.18 -4.32 -5.71
CA THR A 65 -8.16 -4.90 -6.64
C THR A 65 -7.57 -6.09 -7.39
N VAL A 66 -6.37 -5.95 -7.96
CA VAL A 66 -5.72 -7.06 -8.70
C VAL A 66 -5.21 -8.13 -7.74
N LEU A 67 -4.74 -7.76 -6.55
CA LEU A 67 -4.30 -8.69 -5.51
C LEU A 67 -5.45 -9.56 -5.00
N SER A 68 -6.65 -8.99 -4.87
CA SER A 68 -7.88 -9.73 -4.58
C SER A 68 -8.16 -10.79 -5.65
N GLN A 69 -8.00 -10.44 -6.94
CA GLN A 69 -8.16 -11.41 -8.04
C GLN A 69 -7.10 -12.51 -8.04
N VAL A 70 -5.87 -12.20 -7.60
CA VAL A 70 -4.77 -13.17 -7.53
C VAL A 70 -4.94 -14.13 -6.35
N THR A 71 -5.40 -13.63 -5.21
CA THR A 71 -5.46 -14.39 -3.94
C THR A 71 -6.82 -15.02 -3.66
N GLY A 72 -7.88 -14.52 -4.30
CA GLY A 72 -9.27 -14.87 -3.99
C GLY A 72 -9.81 -14.20 -2.72
N LEU A 73 -9.01 -13.39 -2.01
CA LEU A 73 -9.44 -12.69 -0.81
C LEU A 73 -10.34 -11.50 -1.17
N PRO A 74 -11.47 -11.28 -0.47
CA PRO A 74 -12.29 -10.10 -0.67
C PRO A 74 -11.52 -8.82 -0.28
N VAL A 75 -11.87 -7.70 -0.92
CA VAL A 75 -11.23 -6.40 -0.72
C VAL A 75 -12.24 -5.33 -0.33
N LEU A 76 -11.83 -4.46 0.58
CA LEU A 76 -12.49 -3.20 0.93
C LEU A 76 -11.57 -2.02 0.60
N PHE A 77 -12.16 -0.85 0.45
CA PHE A 77 -11.43 0.37 0.12
C PHE A 77 -11.51 1.37 1.26
N VAL A 78 -10.34 1.84 1.72
CA VAL A 78 -10.20 2.76 2.83
C VAL A 78 -9.96 4.16 2.29
N ARG A 79 -10.86 5.09 2.62
CA ARG A 79 -10.81 6.48 2.14
C ARG A 79 -9.95 7.35 3.04
N LYS A 80 -9.34 8.40 2.48
CA LYS A 80 -8.58 9.40 3.26
C LYS A 80 -9.46 10.25 4.17
N GLN A 81 -10.70 10.48 3.76
CA GLN A 81 -11.69 11.24 4.51
C GLN A 81 -13.02 10.49 4.48
N ALA A 82 -13.67 10.40 5.63
CA ALA A 82 -15.03 9.89 5.70
C ALA A 82 -15.96 10.76 4.84
N LYS A 83 -16.97 10.15 4.21
CA LYS A 83 -17.99 10.91 3.49
C LYS A 83 -18.75 11.81 4.48
N THR A 84 -19.07 13.03 4.08
CA THR A 84 -19.93 13.96 4.82
C THR A 84 -21.43 13.64 4.67
N TYR A 85 -21.77 12.59 3.92
CA TYR A 85 -23.14 12.13 3.64
C TYR A 85 -23.18 10.60 3.46
N GLY A 86 -24.32 9.96 3.72
CA GLY A 86 -24.47 8.49 3.65
C GLY A 86 -24.07 7.77 4.94
N THR A 87 -23.47 6.58 4.86
CA THR A 87 -23.10 5.75 6.02
C THR A 87 -21.97 6.33 6.88
N CYS A 88 -21.34 7.43 6.46
CA CYS A 88 -20.16 8.06 7.08
C CYS A 88 -19.00 7.09 7.36
N ARG A 89 -18.96 5.93 6.67
CA ARG A 89 -17.93 4.91 6.87
C ARG A 89 -16.64 5.29 6.16
N LEU A 90 -15.51 5.03 6.81
CA LEU A 90 -14.17 5.20 6.24
C LEU A 90 -13.79 4.02 5.30
N ALA A 91 -14.41 2.86 5.51
CA ALA A 91 -14.19 1.63 4.74
C ALA A 91 -15.46 1.22 3.99
N GLU A 92 -15.33 0.97 2.68
CA GLU A 92 -16.42 0.58 1.79
C GLU A 92 -16.18 -0.84 1.25
N GLY A 93 -17.22 -1.68 1.23
CA GLY A 93 -17.20 -2.99 0.55
C GLY A 93 -17.53 -4.20 1.43
N ALA A 94 -17.13 -4.22 2.70
CA ALA A 94 -17.39 -5.34 3.61
C ALA A 94 -17.53 -4.90 5.08
N GLU A 95 -18.21 -5.70 5.90
CA GLU A 95 -18.24 -5.53 7.36
C GLU A 95 -16.87 -5.90 7.95
N VAL A 96 -16.34 -5.02 8.81
CA VAL A 96 -14.94 -5.09 9.30
C VAL A 96 -14.81 -5.65 10.71
N ALA A 97 -15.87 -5.59 11.52
CA ALA A 97 -15.82 -6.01 12.92
C ALA A 97 -15.48 -7.50 13.06
N GLY A 98 -14.49 -7.80 13.91
CA GLY A 98 -14.00 -9.16 14.15
C GLY A 98 -13.15 -9.75 13.02
N ARG A 99 -12.89 -9.01 11.94
CA ARG A 99 -12.12 -9.51 10.78
C ARG A 99 -10.65 -9.17 10.88
N ARG A 100 -9.78 -10.06 10.39
CA ARG A 100 -8.35 -9.80 10.18
C ARG A 100 -8.11 -9.18 8.81
N ILE A 101 -7.69 -7.92 8.79
CA ILE A 101 -7.48 -7.14 7.57
C ILE A 101 -5.99 -6.91 7.35
N THR A 102 -5.51 -7.20 6.13
CA THR A 102 -4.19 -6.75 5.66
C THR A 102 -4.37 -5.51 4.80
N LEU A 103 -3.72 -4.41 5.19
CA LEU A 103 -3.73 -3.18 4.41
C LEU A 103 -2.82 -3.31 3.19
N VAL A 104 -3.20 -2.65 2.10
CA VAL A 104 -2.49 -2.63 0.83
C VAL A 104 -2.22 -1.19 0.43
N GLU A 105 -0.95 -0.85 0.19
CA GLU A 105 -0.51 0.47 -0.24
C GLU A 105 0.45 0.36 -1.43
N ASP A 106 0.55 1.42 -2.24
CA ASP A 106 1.53 1.48 -3.32
C ASP A 106 2.97 1.68 -2.78
N VAL A 107 3.19 2.77 -2.05
CA VAL A 107 4.48 3.26 -1.62
C VAL A 107 4.37 3.75 -0.20
N ILE A 108 5.19 3.17 0.68
CA ILE A 108 5.32 3.65 2.06
C ILE A 108 6.53 4.58 2.18
N THR A 109 6.30 5.73 2.82
CA THR A 109 7.36 6.70 3.19
C THR A 109 7.42 6.88 4.71
N THR A 110 6.43 7.54 5.31
CA THR A 110 6.30 7.69 6.77
C THR A 110 5.32 6.69 7.39
N GLY A 111 4.41 6.15 6.58
CA GLY A 111 3.34 5.26 7.04
C GLY A 111 2.11 5.98 7.62
N GLY A 112 2.04 7.32 7.56
CA GLY A 112 0.94 8.09 8.17
C GLY A 112 -0.46 7.66 7.74
N ALA A 113 -0.69 7.49 6.43
CA ALA A 113 -2.00 7.05 5.91
C ALA A 113 -2.38 5.64 6.40
N VAL A 114 -1.41 4.74 6.51
CA VAL A 114 -1.60 3.38 7.06
C VAL A 114 -1.93 3.45 8.55
N ALA A 115 -1.30 4.34 9.31
CA ALA A 115 -1.60 4.53 10.72
C ALA A 115 -3.02 5.05 10.95
N GLU A 116 -3.46 6.04 10.17
CA GLU A 116 -4.83 6.57 10.23
C GLU A 116 -5.87 5.50 9.86
N ALA A 117 -5.65 4.76 8.77
CA ALA A 117 -6.50 3.65 8.36
C ALA A 117 -6.57 2.55 9.43
N THR A 118 -5.42 2.18 10.01
CA THR A 118 -5.32 1.19 11.10
C THR A 118 -6.15 1.62 12.30
N ALA A 119 -6.01 2.87 12.74
CA ALA A 119 -6.75 3.39 13.89
C ALA A 119 -8.26 3.33 13.66
N ALA A 120 -8.72 3.75 12.48
CA ALA A 120 -10.15 3.74 12.14
C ALA A 120 -10.72 2.31 12.04
N LEU A 121 -9.99 1.38 11.42
CA LEU A 121 -10.43 -0.01 11.30
C LEU A 121 -10.44 -0.73 12.66
N ARG A 122 -9.42 -0.50 13.51
CA ARG A 122 -9.40 -1.03 14.88
C ARG A 122 -10.53 -0.46 15.73
N ALA A 123 -10.85 0.82 15.58
CA ALA A 123 -12.01 1.44 16.25
C ALA A 123 -13.35 0.82 15.79
N ALA A 124 -13.41 0.31 14.57
CA ALA A 124 -14.54 -0.46 14.04
C ALA A 124 -14.50 -1.97 14.39
N GLY A 125 -13.58 -2.39 15.28
CA GLY A 125 -13.49 -3.75 15.79
C GLY A 125 -12.69 -4.73 14.92
N ALA A 126 -11.95 -4.25 13.92
CA ALA A 126 -11.08 -5.10 13.10
C ALA A 126 -9.71 -5.33 13.73
N THR A 127 -9.06 -6.43 13.34
CA THR A 127 -7.64 -6.67 13.62
C THR A 127 -6.81 -6.25 12.41
N VAL A 128 -5.91 -5.29 12.61
CA VAL A 128 -4.99 -4.79 11.58
C VAL A 128 -3.58 -4.84 12.14
N GLU A 129 -2.73 -5.72 11.60
CA GLU A 129 -1.37 -5.99 12.11
C GLU A 129 -0.30 -5.93 11.02
N VAL A 130 -0.70 -5.95 9.74
CA VAL A 130 0.22 -5.97 8.60
C VAL A 130 -0.27 -5.03 7.52
N VAL A 131 0.66 -4.25 6.96
CA VAL A 131 0.52 -3.60 5.66
C VAL A 131 1.49 -4.25 4.68
N VAL A 132 0.98 -4.56 3.49
CA VAL A 132 1.81 -4.94 2.34
C VAL A 132 1.89 -3.76 1.38
N CYS A 133 3.07 -3.46 0.87
CA CYS A 133 3.25 -2.44 -0.16
C CYS A 133 4.07 -2.93 -1.35
N ALA A 134 3.87 -2.29 -2.51
CA ALA A 134 4.73 -2.56 -3.65
C ALA A 134 6.16 -2.07 -3.34
N ILE A 135 6.28 -0.90 -2.69
CA ILE A 135 7.58 -0.29 -2.40
C ILE A 135 7.63 0.32 -1.00
N ASP A 136 8.66 -0.03 -0.23
CA ASP A 136 9.04 0.72 0.97
C ASP A 136 10.20 1.66 0.63
N ARG A 137 9.90 2.98 0.60
CA ARG A 137 10.87 4.06 0.39
C ARG A 137 11.20 4.83 1.67
N SER A 138 10.87 4.27 2.83
CA SER A 138 11.16 4.93 4.11
C SER A 138 12.66 5.15 4.29
N GLU A 139 13.00 6.32 4.85
CA GLU A 139 14.34 6.51 5.42
C GLU A 139 14.45 5.74 6.73
N SER A 140 15.68 5.45 7.16
CA SER A 140 15.91 4.73 8.42
C SER A 140 15.21 5.46 9.59
N GLY A 141 14.27 4.78 10.24
CA GLY A 141 13.49 5.32 11.35
C GLY A 141 12.30 6.23 10.96
N ALA A 142 12.04 6.44 9.67
CA ALA A 142 10.89 7.23 9.21
C ALA A 142 9.56 6.45 9.26
N ASN A 143 9.61 5.13 9.03
CA ASN A 143 8.45 4.26 9.14
C ASN A 143 8.18 3.90 10.61
N ARG A 144 7.12 4.47 11.18
CA ARG A 144 6.73 4.27 12.59
C ARG A 144 5.62 3.26 12.80
N LEU A 145 5.24 2.51 11.77
CA LEU A 145 4.13 1.55 11.86
C LEU A 145 4.39 0.45 12.90
N GLY A 146 5.65 0.07 13.11
CA GLY A 146 6.03 -0.87 14.16
C GLY A 146 5.67 -0.40 15.57
N GLU A 147 5.69 0.92 15.83
CA GLU A 147 5.36 1.51 17.13
C GLU A 147 3.87 1.30 17.51
N ILE A 148 3.00 1.16 16.50
CA ILE A 148 1.57 0.90 16.67
C ILE A 148 1.20 -0.58 16.45
N GLY A 149 2.20 -1.46 16.40
CA GLY A 149 2.02 -2.89 16.19
C GLY A 149 1.57 -3.26 14.77
N VAL A 150 2.02 -2.50 13.76
CA VAL A 150 1.78 -2.80 12.34
C VAL A 150 3.10 -3.12 11.64
N GLN A 151 3.24 -4.36 11.18
CA GLN A 151 4.40 -4.80 10.40
C GLN A 151 4.27 -4.29 8.95
N THR A 152 5.35 -3.74 8.41
CA THR A 152 5.47 -3.42 6.97
C THR A 152 6.14 -4.58 6.22
N ARG A 153 5.54 -5.02 5.11
CA ARG A 153 6.12 -6.00 4.19
C ARG A 153 6.11 -5.44 2.78
N ALA A 154 7.26 -5.38 2.13
CA ALA A 154 7.40 -4.73 0.82
C ALA A 154 7.83 -5.72 -0.26
N ALA A 155 7.31 -5.57 -1.47
CA ALA A 155 7.79 -6.31 -2.64
C ALA A 155 9.16 -5.79 -3.14
N LEU A 156 9.43 -4.49 -2.95
CA LEU A 156 10.74 -3.90 -3.10
C LEU A 156 11.03 -2.92 -1.97
N THR A 157 12.24 -2.96 -1.45
CA THR A 157 12.79 -1.96 -0.54
C THR A 157 13.58 -0.91 -1.30
N ARG A 158 13.80 0.24 -0.66
CA ARG A 158 14.72 1.27 -1.15
C ARG A 158 16.11 0.70 -1.47
N ALA A 159 16.65 -0.16 -0.60
CA ALA A 159 17.97 -0.74 -0.78
C ALA A 159 18.05 -1.61 -2.05
N GLU A 160 17.00 -2.38 -2.34
CA GLU A 160 16.93 -3.20 -3.56
C GLU A 160 16.75 -2.35 -4.82
N LEU A 161 16.01 -1.24 -4.74
CA LEU A 161 15.92 -0.27 -5.82
C LEU A 161 17.28 0.41 -6.10
N ASP A 162 18.01 0.75 -5.04
CA ASP A 162 19.34 1.37 -5.12
C ASP A 162 20.42 0.38 -5.58
N ALA A 163 20.26 -0.92 -5.30
CA ALA A 163 21.19 -1.99 -5.69
C ALA A 163 20.97 -2.51 -7.12
N ALA A 164 19.75 -2.40 -7.66
CA ALA A 164 19.41 -2.77 -9.04
C ALA A 164 19.93 -1.76 -10.09
N ARG A 165 21.12 -1.19 -9.85
CA ARG A 165 21.87 -0.30 -10.76
C ARG A 165 22.50 -1.05 -11.91
#